data_AF-A0A9C8NQH2-F1
#
_entry.id   AF-A0A9C8NQH2-F1
#
_cell.length_a   1.000
_cell.length_b   1.000
_cell.length_c   1.000
_cell.angle_alpha   90.00
_cell.angle_beta   90.00
_cell.angle_gamma   90.00
#
_symmetry.space_group_name_H-M   'P 1'
#
loop_
_entity.id
_entity.type
_entity.pdbx_description
1 polymer ?
#
loop_
_entity_poly.entity_id
_entity_poly.type
_entity_poly.pdbx_seq_one_letter_code
_entity_poly.pdbx_strand_id
1 'polypeptide(L)'
;RRRVATCRGGLSSAGEAFGIDTELLNTVSENSAGRLQTSDASDTIGEGTLADRVAMVEREIIVDALKRANGNTAAASRDLQTTGRILRYRIQQLGIDPKGFARTR
;
A
#
# COMPACT_ATOMS: atom_id res chain seq x y z
N ARG A 1 -31.41 39.88 23.20
CA ARG A 1 -29.94 39.68 23.22
C ARG A 1 -29.62 38.44 22.40
N ARG A 2 -28.80 38.63 21.34
CA ARG A 2 -28.16 37.68 20.39
C ARG A 2 -29.03 36.57 19.76
N ARG A 3 -29.49 36.84 18.54
CA ARG A 3 -29.87 35.85 17.51
C ARG A 3 -28.66 34.97 17.20
N VAL A 4 -28.84 33.66 17.23
CA VAL A 4 -27.85 32.69 16.75
C VAL A 4 -27.87 32.73 15.23
N ALA A 5 -26.84 33.32 14.63
CA ALA A 5 -26.62 33.30 13.20
C ALA A 5 -26.05 31.93 12.83
N THR A 6 -26.88 31.03 12.30
CA THR A 6 -26.40 29.85 11.60
C THR A 6 -25.98 30.26 10.20
N CYS A 7 -24.71 30.62 10.06
CA CYS A 7 -24.11 30.83 8.75
C CYS A 7 -24.05 29.50 8.02
N ARG A 8 -24.88 29.39 6.98
CA ARG A 8 -24.76 28.42 5.89
C ARG A 8 -23.39 28.58 5.23
N GLY A 9 -22.43 27.76 5.63
CA GLY A 9 -21.15 27.60 4.94
C GLY A 9 -21.30 26.53 3.87
N GLY A 10 -21.39 26.94 2.61
CA GLY A 10 -21.38 26.04 1.46
C GLY A 10 -20.04 25.30 1.39
N LEU A 11 -20.10 23.97 1.41
CA LEU A 11 -19.01 23.11 1.01
C LEU A 11 -19.01 23.06 -0.53
N SER A 12 -18.34 24.05 -1.12
CA SER A 12 -17.87 23.98 -2.49
C SER A 12 -16.51 23.28 -2.46
N SER A 13 -16.49 21.99 -2.76
CA SER A 13 -15.27 21.34 -3.25
C SER A 13 -15.69 20.16 -4.12
N ALA A 14 -15.48 20.36 -5.42
CA ALA A 14 -15.56 19.37 -6.46
C ALA A 14 -14.91 18.05 -6.01
N GLY A 15 -15.73 17.02 -5.84
CA GLY A 15 -15.30 15.64 -5.95
C GLY A 15 -15.55 15.24 -7.38
N GLU A 16 -14.54 15.43 -8.24
CA GLU A 16 -14.52 14.84 -9.57
C GLU A 16 -14.74 13.34 -9.41
N ALA A 17 -15.79 12.84 -10.06
CA ALA A 17 -15.99 11.43 -10.22
C ALA A 17 -14.75 10.88 -10.94
N PHE A 18 -13.98 10.05 -10.24
CA PHE A 18 -12.94 9.23 -10.85
C PHE A 18 -13.67 8.17 -11.70
N GLY A 19 -14.10 8.59 -12.90
CA GLY A 19 -14.51 7.69 -13.95
C GLY A 19 -13.28 6.92 -14.36
N ILE A 20 -13.18 5.67 -13.92
CA ILE A 20 -12.38 4.71 -14.67
C ILE A 20 -13.22 4.38 -15.90
N ASP A 21 -12.91 5.01 -17.03
CA ASP A 21 -13.39 4.59 -18.33
C ASP A 21 -12.96 3.13 -18.53
N THR A 22 -13.87 2.20 -18.30
CA THR A 22 -13.69 0.75 -18.42
C THR A 22 -13.66 0.29 -19.87
N GLU A 23 -13.03 1.04 -20.78
CA GLU A 23 -13.08 0.79 -22.23
C GLU A 23 -11.76 1.07 -22.96
N LEU A 24 -10.58 1.08 -22.31
CA LEU A 24 -9.29 1.12 -23.04
C LEU A 24 -8.15 0.41 -22.29
N LEU A 25 -8.16 -0.92 -22.26
CA LEU A 25 -6.95 -1.73 -22.02
C LEU A 25 -7.05 -3.15 -22.59
N ASN A 26 -7.66 -3.28 -23.77
CA ASN A 26 -7.73 -4.55 -24.49
C ASN A 26 -7.26 -4.38 -25.95
N THR A 27 -6.01 -3.94 -26.15
CA THR A 27 -5.34 -3.92 -27.47
C THR A 27 -3.82 -3.70 -27.35
N VAL A 28 -3.12 -4.67 -26.77
CA VAL A 28 -1.74 -5.07 -27.14
C VAL A 28 -1.46 -6.44 -26.50
N SER A 29 -2.29 -7.43 -26.83
CA SER A 29 -1.84 -8.59 -27.62
C SER A 29 -0.72 -8.26 -28.61
N GLU A 30 0.51 -8.02 -28.12
CA GLU A 30 1.81 -8.22 -28.79
C GLU A 30 2.95 -7.61 -27.94
N ASN A 31 3.20 -8.18 -26.75
CA ASN A 31 4.55 -8.16 -26.16
C ASN A 31 4.75 -9.37 -25.24
N SER A 32 4.48 -10.54 -25.80
CA SER A 32 4.83 -11.85 -25.27
C SER A 32 6.26 -12.25 -25.65
N ALA A 33 7.13 -11.28 -25.93
CA ALA A 33 8.55 -11.50 -26.16
C ALA A 33 9.33 -11.09 -24.90
N GLY A 34 9.57 -12.08 -24.04
CA GLY A 34 10.73 -12.00 -23.14
C GLY A 34 10.46 -11.64 -21.68
N ARG A 35 9.30 -12.00 -21.10
CA ARG A 35 9.32 -12.29 -19.66
C ARG A 35 9.89 -13.69 -19.47
N LEU A 36 11.21 -13.78 -19.56
CA LEU A 36 11.96 -14.86 -18.92
C LEU A 36 11.67 -14.72 -17.42
N GLN A 37 10.57 -15.31 -16.97
CA GLN A 37 10.43 -15.62 -15.55
C GLN A 37 11.47 -16.71 -15.33
N THR A 38 12.62 -16.29 -14.82
CA THR A 38 13.67 -17.17 -14.35
C THR A 38 13.03 -18.17 -13.40
N SER A 39 12.82 -19.37 -13.94
CA SER A 39 13.07 -20.66 -13.31
C SER A 39 13.10 -20.62 -11.78
N ASP A 40 12.12 -21.30 -11.20
CA ASP A 40 12.24 -21.96 -9.91
C ASP A 40 12.30 -21.07 -8.65
N ALA A 41 11.17 -20.44 -8.35
CA ALA A 41 10.83 -20.13 -6.95
C ALA A 41 9.86 -21.19 -6.39
N SER A 42 9.94 -22.45 -6.86
CA SER A 42 9.03 -23.53 -6.45
C SER A 42 9.57 -24.38 -5.29
N ASP A 43 10.79 -24.16 -4.82
CA ASP A 43 11.32 -24.78 -3.58
C ASP A 43 11.24 -23.87 -2.36
N THR A 44 10.09 -23.23 -2.14
CA THR A 44 9.69 -22.87 -0.78
C THR A 44 8.18 -23.05 -0.66
N ILE A 45 7.71 -24.30 -0.78
CA ILE A 45 6.59 -24.71 0.07
C ILE A 45 7.13 -24.58 1.50
N GLY A 46 7.06 -23.36 2.05
CA GLY A 46 7.71 -23.00 3.30
C GLY A 46 7.31 -23.96 4.38
N GLU A 47 8.26 -24.78 4.80
CA GLU A 47 8.18 -25.56 6.03
C GLU A 47 7.86 -24.58 7.16
N GLY A 48 6.68 -24.72 7.77
CA GLY A 48 6.21 -23.77 8.78
C GLY A 48 4.70 -23.78 8.96
N THR A 49 4.24 -23.12 10.02
CA THR A 49 2.80 -22.97 10.28
C THR A 49 2.20 -21.94 9.32
N LEU A 50 0.87 -21.93 9.17
CA LEU A 50 0.18 -20.89 8.41
C LEU A 50 0.57 -19.48 8.87
N ALA A 51 0.76 -19.30 10.19
CA ALA A 51 1.12 -18.02 10.77
C ALA A 51 2.48 -17.53 10.28
N ASP A 52 3.47 -18.42 10.18
CA ASP A 52 4.82 -18.08 9.71
C ASP A 52 4.80 -17.63 8.25
N ARG A 53 4.06 -18.36 7.42
CA ARG A 53 3.91 -18.05 5.99
C ARG A 53 3.19 -16.71 5.78
N VAL A 54 2.15 -16.45 6.56
CA VAL A 54 1.45 -15.15 6.54
C VAL A 54 2.39 -14.03 6.99
N ALA A 55 3.20 -14.24 8.04
CA ALA A 55 4.14 -13.24 8.52
C ALA A 55 5.22 -12.89 7.48
N MET A 56 5.68 -13.86 6.69
CA MET A 56 6.61 -13.62 5.58
C MET A 56 5.99 -12.72 4.52
N VAL A 57 4.78 -13.06 4.05
CA VAL A 57 4.07 -12.26 3.04
C VAL A 57 3.73 -10.87 3.57
N GLU A 58 3.26 -10.77 4.82
CA GLU A 58 3.00 -9.48 5.48
C GLU A 58 4.27 -8.62 5.52
N ARG A 59 5.43 -9.22 5.86
CA ARG A 59 6.72 -8.52 5.89
C ARG A 59 7.08 -7.97 4.52
N GLU A 60 6.98 -8.76 3.46
CA GLU A 60 7.31 -8.34 2.10
C GLU A 60 6.45 -7.14 1.66
N ILE A 61 5.14 -7.23 1.86
CA ILE A 61 4.19 -6.16 1.50
C ILE A 61 4.50 -4.87 2.27
N ILE A 62 4.76 -4.97 3.57
CA ILE A 62 5.06 -3.81 4.42
C ILE A 62 6.39 -3.18 4.02
N VAL A 63 7.42 -3.98 3.76
CA VAL A 63 8.74 -3.49 3.32
C VAL A 63 8.62 -2.74 1.99
N ASP A 64 7.87 -3.27 1.03
CA ASP A 64 7.70 -2.62 -0.26
C ASP A 64 6.90 -1.32 -0.17
N ALA A 65 5.86 -1.28 0.66
CA ALA A 65 5.14 -0.04 0.96
C ALA A 65 6.06 1.00 1.64
N LEU A 66 6.91 0.59 2.59
CA LEU A 66 7.85 1.48 3.26
C LEU A 66 8.92 2.03 2.31
N LYS A 67 9.41 1.21 1.36
CA LYS A 67 10.33 1.67 0.31
C LYS A 67 9.67 2.73 -0.58
N ARG A 68 8.43 2.51 -1.05
CA ARG A 68 7.67 3.50 -1.83
C ARG A 68 7.43 4.79 -1.04
N ALA A 69 7.18 4.67 0.26
CA ALA A 69 6.92 5.78 1.16
C ALA A 69 8.18 6.44 1.75
N ASN A 70 9.39 6.02 1.36
CA ASN A 70 10.67 6.49 1.94
C ASN A 70 10.71 6.43 3.48
N GLY A 71 10.22 5.32 4.06
CA GLY A 71 10.17 5.12 5.51
C GLY A 71 9.01 5.85 6.22
N ASN A 72 8.13 6.56 5.50
CA ASN A 72 6.97 7.20 6.09
C ASN A 72 5.83 6.19 6.34
N THR A 73 5.67 5.78 7.59
CA THR A 73 4.63 4.85 8.06
C THR A 73 3.21 5.33 7.75
N ALA A 74 2.92 6.63 7.84
CA ALA A 74 1.59 7.15 7.56
C ALA A 74 1.26 7.07 6.07
N ALA A 75 2.21 7.40 5.20
CA ALA A 75 2.04 7.25 3.75
C ALA A 75 1.92 5.77 3.36
N ALA A 76 2.75 4.88 3.92
CA ALA A 76 2.65 3.44 3.69
C ALA A 76 1.28 2.87 4.13
N SER A 77 0.73 3.34 5.25
CA SER A 77 -0.61 2.89 5.68
C SER A 77 -1.73 3.29 4.72
N ARG A 78 -1.63 4.47 4.08
CA ARG A 78 -2.58 4.93 3.06
C ARG A 78 -2.48 4.12 1.78
N ASP A 79 -1.25 3.79 1.37
CA ASP A 79 -0.97 2.93 0.21
C ASP A 79 -1.58 1.53 0.38
N LEU A 80 -1.44 0.96 1.58
CA LEU A 80 -2.03 -0.34 1.92
C LEU A 80 -3.51 -0.27 2.34
N GLN A 81 -4.16 0.90 2.27
CA GLN A 81 -5.56 1.10 2.68
C GLN A 81 -5.86 0.63 4.12
N THR A 82 -4.90 0.82 5.03
CA THR A 82 -5.02 0.45 6.46
C THR A 82 -4.89 1.69 7.34
N THR A 83 -4.94 1.50 8.66
CA THR A 83 -4.65 2.58 9.61
C THR A 83 -3.19 2.55 10.04
N GLY A 84 -2.61 3.73 10.29
CA GLY A 84 -1.22 3.82 10.79
C GLY A 84 -1.00 3.05 12.10
N ARG A 85 -2.04 2.89 12.92
CA ARG A 85 -1.99 2.11 14.17
C ARG A 85 -1.80 0.61 13.90
N ILE A 86 -2.58 0.03 12.97
CA ILE A 86 -2.43 -1.38 12.58
C ILE A 86 -1.06 -1.61 11.96
N LEU A 87 -0.64 -0.74 11.03
CA LEU A 87 0.66 -0.86 10.37
C LEU A 87 1.81 -0.82 11.39
N ARG A 88 1.75 0.11 12.35
CA ARG A 88 2.76 0.22 13.41
C ARG A 88 2.84 -1.03 14.27
N TYR A 89 1.72 -1.65 14.61
CA TYR A 89 1.73 -2.91 15.36
C TYR A 89 2.35 -4.05 14.55
N ARG A 90 2.08 -4.12 13.25
CA ARG A 90 2.69 -5.13 12.37
C ARG A 90 4.19 -4.92 12.24
N ILE A 91 4.65 -3.68 12.05
CA ILE A 91 6.07 -3.32 12.00
C ILE A 91 6.79 -3.74 13.29
N GLN A 92 6.18 -3.51 14.46
CA GLN A 92 6.75 -3.91 15.75
C GLN A 92 6.81 -5.43 15.92
N GLN A 93 5.75 -6.15 15.55
CA GLN A 93 5.72 -7.62 15.64
C GLN A 93 6.72 -8.28 14.69
N LEU A 94 6.90 -7.71 13.50
CA LEU A 94 7.82 -8.22 12.49
C LEU A 94 9.26 -7.73 12.68
N GLY A 95 9.53 -6.85 13.65
CA GLY A 95 10.86 -6.31 13.94
C GLY A 95 11.45 -5.44 12.83
N ILE A 96 10.60 -4.75 12.06
CA ILE A 96 11.03 -3.92 10.93
C ILE A 96 11.38 -2.52 11.44
N ASP A 97 12.54 -1.96 11.07
CA ASP A 97 12.86 -0.56 11.34
C ASP A 97 12.46 0.33 10.15
N PRO A 98 11.43 1.19 10.28
CA PRO A 98 11.01 2.06 9.20
C PRO A 98 12.05 3.13 8.85
N LYS A 99 12.94 3.49 9.79
CA LYS A 99 13.94 4.55 9.58
C LYS A 99 15.03 4.13 8.59
N GLY A 100 15.32 2.83 8.49
CA GLY A 100 16.27 2.29 7.52
C GLY A 100 15.87 2.51 6.06
N PHE A 101 14.59 2.82 5.79
CA PHE A 101 14.09 3.10 4.45
C PHE A 101 14.02 4.60 4.12
N ALA A 102 14.43 5.48 5.04
CA ALA A 102 14.51 6.90 4.76
C ALA A 102 15.65 7.15 3.75
N ARG A 103 15.35 7.86 2.66
CA ARG A 103 16.37 8.32 1.73
C ARG A 103 17.20 9.41 2.43
N THR A 104 18.32 9.03 3.03
CA THR A 104 19.36 9.97 3.42
C THR A 104 19.78 10.73 2.16
N ARG A 105 19.63 12.07 2.18
CA ARG A 105 20.03 12.97 1.09
C ARG A 105 21.54 13.14 1.06
#